data_AF-A0A2N9FTY8-F1
#
_entry.id   AF-A0A2N9FTY8-F1
#
_cell.length_a   1.000
_cell.length_b   1.000
_cell.length_c   1.000
_cell.angle_alpha   90.00
_cell.angle_beta   90.00
_cell.angle_gamma   90.00
#
_symmetry.space_group_name_H-M   'P 1'
#
loop_
_entity.id
_entity.type
_entity.pdbx_description
1 polymer ?
#
loop_
_entity_poly.entity_id
_entity_poly.type
_entity_poly.pdbx_seq_one_letter_code
_entity_poly.pdbx_strand_id
1 'polypeptide(L)'
;MERSQTQMTILSFACFSLYFHFILTDGFDYQVLALPTASSSEMRYLQMRAGAPFKIALFADLHFGENAWTEWGPQQDVNSIQVMNTVLDDETPDFVIYLGDVMTANNIPIANASLYWDQAISPTKSRGIPWASVFGNHDDAPFQWPMEWFSDPGIPQLICPAVNSTYSGEEECSFKGTHRIQLMKHEIEDNVLSYSSNGPKELWPSISNYVLQVSSSDDPKSPVVFLYFLDSGGGSYPEVISSAQAEWFKQKSEEINPDSRVPELIFWHIPSHAYNNVAPGFGIHQPCVGLINKESVAYQKAELGIMDLLVKRPSVKIHTYITYIHVRCLLSRLYLLDITMDWTGAAPIRNSGSALLGILVMVAMETGLEELEL
;
A
#
# COMPACT_ATOMS: atom_id res chain seq x y z
N MET A 1 -32.09 28.34 -82.44
CA MET A 1 -30.91 27.47 -82.51
C MET A 1 -30.80 26.80 -81.15
N GLU A 2 -31.55 25.74 -80.85
CA GLU A 2 -31.43 24.37 -81.38
C GLU A 2 -30.05 23.74 -81.20
N ARG A 3 -29.90 22.91 -80.17
CA ARG A 3 -29.71 21.43 -80.24
C ARG A 3 -29.44 20.95 -78.80
N SER A 4 -30.34 20.22 -78.14
CA SER A 4 -30.83 18.85 -78.39
C SER A 4 -29.89 17.77 -77.86
N GLN A 5 -30.38 17.10 -76.79
CA GLN A 5 -30.29 15.66 -76.45
C GLN A 5 -28.88 15.05 -76.23
N THR A 6 -28.65 14.13 -75.29
CA THR A 6 -29.46 12.94 -74.99
C THR A 6 -29.18 12.40 -73.58
N GLN A 7 -30.21 11.82 -72.96
CA GLN A 7 -30.19 11.01 -71.73
C GLN A 7 -29.25 9.79 -71.85
N MET A 8 -28.73 9.31 -70.70
CA MET A 8 -28.72 7.86 -70.49
C MET A 8 -28.85 7.48 -69.01
N THR A 9 -29.97 6.85 -68.70
CA THR A 9 -30.26 6.12 -67.47
C THR A 9 -29.57 4.76 -67.54
N ILE A 10 -28.88 4.31 -66.48
CA ILE A 10 -28.50 2.90 -66.34
C ILE A 10 -29.08 2.37 -65.02
N LEU A 11 -30.04 1.45 -65.19
CA LEU A 11 -30.57 0.58 -64.16
C LEU A 11 -29.48 -0.41 -63.70
N SER A 12 -29.33 -0.59 -62.39
CA SER A 12 -28.65 -1.74 -61.82
C SER A 12 -29.70 -2.75 -61.35
N PHE A 13 -29.72 -3.93 -61.98
CA PHE A 13 -30.49 -5.08 -61.51
C PHE A 13 -29.53 -6.26 -61.28
N ALA A 14 -29.68 -6.84 -60.09
CA ALA A 14 -29.53 -8.25 -59.72
C ALA A 14 -28.15 -8.92 -59.89
N CYS A 15 -27.61 -9.47 -58.81
CA CYS A 15 -27.92 -10.82 -58.32
C CYS A 15 -26.73 -11.42 -57.55
N PHE A 16 -27.05 -12.08 -56.44
CA PHE A 16 -26.17 -12.92 -55.64
C PHE A 16 -25.44 -13.97 -56.48
N SER A 17 -24.16 -14.22 -56.18
CA SER A 17 -23.53 -15.56 -56.28
C SER A 17 -22.20 -15.58 -55.51
N LEU A 18 -22.17 -16.40 -54.45
CA LEU A 18 -20.97 -16.90 -53.79
C LEU A 18 -20.10 -17.65 -54.79
N TYR A 19 -18.79 -17.40 -54.84
CA TYR A 19 -17.82 -18.47 -55.14
C TYR A 19 -16.45 -18.19 -54.50
N PHE A 20 -16.01 -19.19 -53.74
CA PHE A 20 -14.68 -19.39 -53.18
C PHE A 20 -13.57 -19.17 -54.21
N HIS A 21 -12.47 -18.55 -53.79
CA HIS A 21 -11.14 -18.82 -54.35
C HIS A 21 -10.14 -19.04 -53.21
N PHE A 22 -9.63 -20.26 -53.14
CA PHE A 22 -8.42 -20.64 -52.43
C PHE A 22 -7.22 -20.02 -53.16
N ILE A 23 -6.37 -19.30 -52.43
CA ILE A 23 -4.94 -19.21 -52.78
C ILE A 23 -4.16 -19.46 -51.49
N LEU A 24 -3.43 -20.59 -51.50
CA LEU A 24 -2.33 -20.93 -50.61
C LEU A 24 -1.16 -20.00 -50.88
N THR A 25 -0.57 -19.37 -49.85
CA THR A 25 0.89 -19.19 -49.74
C THR A 25 1.28 -18.77 -48.32
N ASP A 26 2.19 -19.58 -47.78
CA ASP A 26 3.20 -19.32 -46.75
C ASP A 26 2.79 -18.92 -45.34
N GLY A 27 3.04 -19.88 -44.45
CA GLY A 27 2.97 -19.72 -43.01
C GLY A 27 4.04 -18.77 -42.50
N PHE A 28 3.56 -17.72 -41.86
CA PHE A 28 4.19 -17.20 -40.66
C PHE A 28 3.21 -17.47 -39.52
N ASP A 29 3.60 -18.41 -38.67
CA ASP A 29 2.90 -18.78 -37.44
C ASP A 29 3.06 -17.62 -36.45
N TYR A 30 2.29 -16.55 -36.64
CA TYR A 30 2.03 -15.63 -35.55
C TYR A 30 1.03 -16.33 -34.63
N GLN A 31 1.56 -17.14 -33.71
CA GLN A 31 0.92 -17.30 -32.43
C GLN A 31 0.71 -15.89 -31.88
N VAL A 32 -0.49 -15.35 -32.09
CA VAL A 32 -1.05 -14.36 -31.20
C VAL A 32 -1.16 -15.10 -29.88
N LEU A 33 -0.09 -15.03 -29.09
CA LEU A 33 -0.13 -15.31 -27.66
C LEU A 33 -1.18 -14.34 -27.15
N ALA A 34 -2.40 -14.83 -27.04
CA ALA A 34 -3.44 -14.20 -26.28
C ALA A 34 -2.85 -13.99 -24.90
N LEU A 35 -2.48 -12.74 -24.60
CA LEU A 35 -2.18 -12.31 -23.25
C LEU A 35 -3.37 -12.80 -22.41
N PRO A 36 -3.14 -13.49 -21.29
CA PRO A 36 -4.24 -13.87 -20.43
C PRO A 36 -4.95 -12.58 -20.05
N THR A 37 -6.18 -12.42 -20.51
CA THR A 37 -7.10 -11.48 -19.89
C THR A 37 -7.23 -11.94 -18.46
N ALA A 38 -6.56 -11.26 -17.54
CA ALA A 38 -6.63 -11.51 -16.11
C ALA A 38 -8.06 -11.27 -15.64
N SER A 39 -8.85 -12.34 -15.73
CA SER A 39 -10.18 -12.48 -15.18
C SER A 39 -10.21 -13.78 -14.41
N SER A 40 -9.55 -13.77 -13.25
CA SER A 40 -9.96 -14.56 -12.09
C SER A 40 -9.48 -13.84 -10.85
N SER A 41 -10.39 -13.63 -9.92
CA SER A 41 -10.14 -13.19 -8.55
C SER A 41 -9.44 -14.31 -7.76
N GLU A 42 -8.32 -14.83 -8.27
CA GLU A 42 -7.51 -15.80 -7.56
C GLU A 42 -6.70 -15.06 -6.48
N MET A 43 -6.92 -15.47 -5.23
CA MET A 43 -6.15 -15.00 -4.08
C MET A 43 -4.66 -15.23 -4.37
N ARG A 44 -3.88 -14.15 -4.44
CA ARG A 44 -2.41 -14.25 -4.50
C ARG A 44 -1.90 -14.75 -3.15
N TYR A 45 -1.16 -15.86 -3.19
CA TYR A 45 -0.56 -16.47 -2.00
C TYR A 45 0.93 -16.15 -1.93
N LEU A 46 1.39 -15.87 -0.71
CA LEU A 46 2.80 -15.84 -0.32
C LEU A 46 3.14 -17.23 0.22
N GLN A 47 4.23 -17.84 -0.21
CA GLN A 47 4.58 -19.19 0.23
C GLN A 47 5.74 -19.15 1.23
N MET A 48 5.59 -19.84 2.36
CA MET A 48 6.66 -19.97 3.33
C MET A 48 7.79 -20.87 2.81
N ARG A 49 8.98 -20.69 3.37
CA ARG A 49 10.12 -21.59 3.18
C ARG A 49 10.05 -22.70 4.23
N ALA A 50 10.22 -23.95 3.80
CA ALA A 50 10.13 -25.12 4.68
C ALA A 50 11.12 -25.01 5.85
N GLY A 51 10.62 -25.21 7.08
CA GLY A 51 11.44 -25.24 8.29
C GLY A 51 12.11 -23.91 8.68
N ALA A 52 11.70 -22.79 8.07
CA ALA A 52 12.19 -21.46 8.41
C ALA A 52 11.03 -20.53 8.81
N PRO A 53 11.26 -19.60 9.75
CA PRO A 53 10.26 -18.60 10.09
C PRO A 53 9.97 -17.67 8.93
N PHE A 54 8.69 -17.31 8.74
CA PHE A 54 8.29 -16.29 7.76
C PHE A 54 8.35 -14.89 8.36
N LYS A 55 9.35 -14.10 7.95
CA LYS A 55 9.63 -12.76 8.49
C LYS A 55 8.97 -11.65 7.68
N ILE A 56 8.34 -10.70 8.36
CA ILE A 56 7.68 -9.52 7.74
C ILE A 56 8.30 -8.22 8.26
N ALA A 57 9.05 -7.47 7.46
CA ALA A 57 9.44 -6.13 7.89
C ALA A 57 8.26 -5.14 7.72
N LEU A 58 8.12 -4.20 8.66
CA LEU A 58 7.12 -3.13 8.60
C LEU A 58 7.83 -1.79 8.42
N PHE A 59 7.31 -0.96 7.53
CA PHE A 59 7.72 0.43 7.39
C PHE A 59 6.47 1.32 7.38
N ALA A 60 6.45 2.34 8.23
CA ALA A 60 5.34 3.27 8.37
C ALA A 60 5.88 4.69 8.55
N ASP A 61 5.05 5.69 8.29
CA ASP A 61 5.37 7.09 8.60
C ASP A 61 6.72 7.54 8.00
N LEU A 62 7.01 7.08 6.77
CA LEU A 62 8.27 7.40 6.10
C LEU A 62 8.28 8.84 5.58
N HIS A 63 7.10 9.39 5.26
CA HIS A 63 6.88 10.78 4.88
C HIS A 63 7.76 11.29 3.72
N PHE A 64 8.06 10.44 2.74
CA PHE A 64 8.92 10.82 1.61
C PHE A 64 8.40 12.08 0.91
N GLY A 65 9.33 12.99 0.59
CA GLY A 65 9.02 14.28 -0.05
C GLY A 65 8.58 15.39 0.92
N GLU A 66 8.65 15.17 2.23
CA GLU A 66 8.41 16.23 3.21
C GLU A 66 9.42 17.37 3.04
N ASN A 67 8.95 18.63 3.02
CA ASN A 67 9.80 19.82 2.93
C ASN A 67 10.88 19.74 1.85
N ALA A 68 10.55 19.14 0.69
CA ALA A 68 11.47 18.84 -0.40
C ALA A 68 12.20 20.07 -0.98
N TRP A 69 11.71 21.28 -0.71
CA TRP A 69 12.32 22.55 -1.10
C TRP A 69 13.41 23.05 -0.14
N THR A 70 13.69 22.32 0.95
CA THR A 70 14.74 22.62 1.93
C THR A 70 15.85 21.58 1.86
N GLU A 71 17.02 21.83 2.45
CA GLU A 71 18.06 20.79 2.59
C GLU A 71 17.68 19.69 3.59
N TRP A 72 16.78 20.00 4.53
CA TRP A 72 16.43 19.08 5.63
C TRP A 72 15.59 17.89 5.14
N GLY A 73 14.62 18.11 4.25
CA GLY A 73 13.67 17.10 3.77
C GLY A 73 14.34 15.96 2.99
N PRO A 74 15.06 16.25 1.89
CA PRO A 74 15.82 15.25 1.15
C PRO A 74 16.85 14.50 2.01
N GLN A 75 17.42 15.15 3.04
CA GLN A 75 18.30 14.47 3.98
C GLN A 75 17.54 13.45 4.85
N GLN A 76 16.26 13.69 5.18
CA GLN A 76 15.43 12.71 5.88
C GLN A 76 15.10 11.51 5.00
N ASP A 77 14.75 11.72 3.72
CA ASP A 77 14.53 10.63 2.76
C ASP A 77 15.78 9.73 2.68
N VAL A 78 16.99 10.32 2.61
CA VAL A 78 18.27 9.58 2.64
C VAL A 78 18.45 8.80 3.94
N ASN A 79 18.14 9.41 5.10
CA ASN A 79 18.25 8.75 6.40
C ASN A 79 17.28 7.55 6.50
N SER A 80 16.04 7.71 6.02
CA SER A 80 15.05 6.64 5.94
C SER A 80 15.54 5.48 5.06
N ILE A 81 16.12 5.77 3.89
CA ILE A 81 16.75 4.76 3.02
C ILE A 81 17.88 4.02 3.76
N GLN A 82 18.75 4.73 4.49
CA GLN A 82 19.84 4.10 5.23
C GLN A 82 19.32 3.13 6.29
N VAL A 83 18.31 3.53 7.07
CA VAL A 83 17.74 2.64 8.08
C VAL A 83 17.00 1.46 7.44
N MET A 84 16.22 1.69 6.38
CA MET A 84 15.57 0.60 5.63
C MET A 84 16.61 -0.41 5.12
N ASN A 85 17.73 0.05 4.56
CA ASN A 85 18.79 -0.84 4.11
C ASN A 85 19.36 -1.68 5.27
N THR A 86 19.73 -1.05 6.39
CA THR A 86 20.23 -1.77 7.57
C THR A 86 19.24 -2.82 8.06
N VAL A 87 17.97 -2.44 8.19
CA VAL A 87 16.86 -3.33 8.59
C VAL A 87 16.75 -4.54 7.65
N LEU A 88 16.73 -4.30 6.34
CA LEU A 88 16.54 -5.36 5.35
C LEU A 88 17.77 -6.28 5.25
N ASP A 89 18.97 -5.73 5.46
CA ASP A 89 20.23 -6.49 5.43
C ASP A 89 20.43 -7.32 6.70
N ASP A 90 20.09 -6.78 7.87
CA ASP A 90 20.27 -7.47 9.16
C ASP A 90 19.19 -8.53 9.39
N GLU A 91 17.92 -8.25 9.05
CA GLU A 91 16.82 -9.17 9.34
C GLU A 91 16.49 -10.13 8.20
N THR A 92 16.83 -9.78 6.95
CA THR A 92 16.56 -10.59 5.75
C THR A 92 15.09 -11.07 5.66
N PRO A 93 14.10 -10.15 5.66
CA PRO A 93 12.69 -10.52 5.71
C PRO A 93 12.21 -11.21 4.42
N ASP A 94 11.20 -12.07 4.54
CA ASP A 94 10.54 -12.73 3.41
C ASP A 94 9.51 -11.81 2.73
N PHE A 95 8.99 -10.83 3.48
CA PHE A 95 7.96 -9.90 3.02
C PHE A 95 8.12 -8.53 3.67
N VAL A 96 7.66 -7.48 3.00
CA VAL A 96 7.60 -6.12 3.55
C VAL A 96 6.17 -5.60 3.53
N ILE A 97 5.76 -4.90 4.57
CA ILE A 97 4.50 -4.16 4.61
C ILE A 97 4.80 -2.68 4.80
N TYR A 98 4.30 -1.86 3.88
CA TYR A 98 4.25 -0.41 3.99
C TYR A 98 2.92 0.00 4.62
N LEU A 99 2.94 0.44 5.88
CA LEU A 99 1.79 0.64 6.76
C LEU A 99 1.35 2.12 6.80
N GLY A 100 1.17 2.72 5.63
CA GLY A 100 0.67 4.08 5.46
C GLY A 100 1.69 5.18 5.78
N ASP A 101 1.37 6.39 5.30
CA ASP A 101 2.20 7.58 5.35
C ASP A 101 3.60 7.32 4.80
N VAL A 102 3.64 6.58 3.68
CA VAL A 102 4.85 6.31 2.90
C VAL A 102 5.33 7.62 2.28
N MET A 103 4.40 8.44 1.81
CA MET A 103 4.65 9.77 1.29
C MET A 103 3.93 10.82 2.12
N THR A 104 4.47 12.03 2.12
CA THR A 104 3.78 13.18 2.71
C THR A 104 2.60 13.63 1.84
N ALA A 105 2.71 13.49 0.51
CA ALA A 105 1.80 13.92 -0.57
C ALA A 105 1.36 15.40 -0.55
N ASN A 106 0.96 15.95 0.60
CA ASN A 106 0.81 17.39 0.77
C ASN A 106 2.14 18.07 0.49
N ASN A 107 2.09 19.20 -0.21
CA ASN A 107 3.26 20.04 -0.45
C ASN A 107 4.36 19.44 -1.34
N ILE A 108 4.14 18.29 -1.99
CA ILE A 108 5.06 17.78 -3.00
C ILE A 108 4.80 18.51 -4.33
N PRO A 109 5.70 19.39 -4.79
CA PRO A 109 5.39 20.30 -5.88
C PRO A 109 5.84 19.70 -7.23
N ILE A 110 5.36 18.50 -7.57
CA ILE A 110 5.75 17.80 -8.81
C ILE A 110 4.54 17.23 -9.55
N ALA A 111 4.65 17.10 -10.87
CA ALA A 111 3.61 16.53 -11.72
C ALA A 111 3.35 15.04 -11.44
N ASN A 112 4.33 14.33 -10.87
CA ASN A 112 4.21 12.90 -10.55
C ASN A 112 4.79 12.54 -9.17
N ALA A 113 3.96 12.54 -8.12
CA ALA A 113 4.40 12.14 -6.79
C ALA A 113 4.81 10.65 -6.69
N SER A 114 4.50 9.82 -7.70
CA SER A 114 4.92 8.40 -7.71
C SER A 114 6.44 8.22 -7.67
N LEU A 115 7.22 9.25 -8.01
CA LEU A 115 8.67 9.25 -7.83
C LEU A 115 9.08 9.04 -6.36
N TYR A 116 8.38 9.67 -5.41
CA TYR A 116 8.67 9.52 -3.99
C TYR A 116 8.22 8.15 -3.48
N TRP A 117 7.13 7.63 -4.03
CA TRP A 117 6.71 6.25 -3.80
C TRP A 117 7.80 5.27 -4.26
N ASP A 118 8.30 5.42 -5.48
CA ASP A 118 9.37 4.60 -6.06
C ASP A 118 10.67 4.67 -5.23
N GLN A 119 11.02 5.86 -4.73
CA GLN A 119 12.16 6.04 -3.82
C GLN A 119 11.96 5.29 -2.50
N ALA A 120 10.79 5.42 -1.89
CA ALA A 120 10.45 4.77 -0.61
C ALA A 120 10.48 3.24 -0.73
N ILE A 121 10.00 2.67 -1.84
CA ILE A 121 10.02 1.22 -2.07
C ILE A 121 11.36 0.69 -2.60
N SER A 122 12.28 1.57 -3.00
CA SER A 122 13.52 1.17 -3.67
C SER A 122 14.43 0.21 -2.87
N PRO A 123 14.58 0.31 -1.53
CA PRO A 123 15.41 -0.64 -0.77
C PRO A 123 14.85 -2.05 -0.82
N THR A 124 13.53 -2.18 -0.74
CA THR A 124 12.79 -3.45 -0.82
C THR A 124 12.85 -4.02 -2.24
N LYS A 125 12.52 -3.18 -3.24
CA LYS A 125 12.51 -3.55 -4.66
C LYS A 125 13.88 -4.02 -5.16
N SER A 126 14.96 -3.33 -4.79
CA SER A 126 16.33 -3.68 -5.21
C SER A 126 16.83 -5.02 -4.66
N ARG A 127 16.25 -5.50 -3.54
CA ARG A 127 16.54 -6.82 -2.95
C ARG A 127 15.64 -7.94 -3.47
N GLY A 128 14.67 -7.61 -4.32
CA GLY A 128 13.71 -8.60 -4.83
C GLY A 128 12.74 -9.12 -3.76
N ILE A 129 12.59 -8.41 -2.64
CA ILE A 129 11.69 -8.82 -1.55
C ILE A 129 10.27 -8.41 -1.95
N PRO A 130 9.27 -9.32 -1.91
CA PRO A 130 7.89 -8.97 -2.18
C PRO A 130 7.30 -8.07 -1.07
N TRP A 131 6.34 -7.22 -1.43
CA TRP A 131 5.72 -6.31 -0.46
C TRP A 131 4.22 -6.08 -0.69
N ALA A 132 3.57 -5.48 0.29
CA ALA A 132 2.22 -4.93 0.18
C ALA A 132 2.14 -3.57 0.89
N SER A 133 1.16 -2.76 0.51
CA SER A 133 0.95 -1.41 1.06
C SER A 133 -0.50 -1.13 1.43
N VAL A 134 -0.70 -0.41 2.53
CA VAL A 134 -1.98 0.20 2.90
C VAL A 134 -1.77 1.70 3.05
N PHE A 135 -2.73 2.50 2.61
CA PHE A 135 -2.61 3.96 2.65
C PHE A 135 -2.82 4.53 4.05
N GLY A 136 -2.06 5.58 4.36
CA GLY A 136 -2.24 6.47 5.49
C GLY A 136 -2.84 7.82 5.08
N ASN A 137 -3.10 8.69 6.05
CA ASN A 137 -3.75 9.98 5.82
C ASN A 137 -2.90 10.96 5.01
N HIS A 138 -1.57 10.83 5.03
CA HIS A 138 -0.69 11.67 4.24
C HIS A 138 -0.56 11.22 2.79
N ASP A 139 -0.73 9.93 2.47
CA ASP A 139 -0.43 9.39 1.13
C ASP A 139 -1.25 10.02 -0.02
N ASP A 140 -2.39 10.66 0.26
CA ASP A 140 -3.12 11.52 -0.68
C ASP A 140 -3.62 12.83 -0.06
N ALA A 141 -2.88 13.35 0.92
CA ALA A 141 -3.24 14.61 1.54
C ALA A 141 -3.27 15.76 0.50
N PRO A 142 -4.27 16.65 0.57
CA PRO A 142 -4.36 17.78 -0.34
C PRO A 142 -3.17 18.72 -0.12
N PHE A 143 -2.78 19.40 -1.19
CA PHE A 143 -1.76 20.43 -1.13
C PHE A 143 -2.17 21.54 -0.14
N GLN A 144 -1.29 21.89 0.80
CA GLN A 144 -1.51 23.00 1.72
C GLN A 144 -0.59 24.16 1.34
N TRP A 145 -1.11 25.39 1.32
CA TRP A 145 -0.32 26.59 1.01
C TRP A 145 0.32 27.15 2.29
N PRO A 146 1.66 27.04 2.49
CA PRO A 146 2.29 27.57 3.68
C PRO A 146 2.21 29.10 3.69
N MET A 147 1.73 29.69 4.79
CA MET A 147 1.59 31.15 4.91
C MET A 147 2.94 31.88 4.77
N GLU A 148 4.03 31.24 5.17
CA GLU A 148 5.40 31.73 5.01
C GLU A 148 5.80 31.99 3.54
N TRP A 149 5.24 31.24 2.59
CA TRP A 149 5.53 31.42 1.16
C TRP A 149 4.94 32.72 0.59
N PHE A 150 4.01 33.34 1.32
CA PHE A 150 3.45 34.65 0.98
C PHE A 150 4.12 35.79 1.78
N SER A 151 5.24 35.50 2.43
CA SER A 151 6.11 36.47 3.12
C SER A 151 7.42 36.68 2.34
N ASP A 152 8.41 37.35 2.94
CA ASP A 152 9.72 37.65 2.32
C ASP A 152 10.45 36.46 1.66
N PRO A 153 10.38 35.21 2.16
CA PRO A 153 11.01 34.06 1.50
C PRO A 153 10.42 33.73 0.11
N GLY A 154 9.16 34.08 -0.13
CA GLY A 154 8.43 33.74 -1.35
C GLY A 154 8.14 32.24 -1.50
N ILE A 155 7.46 31.89 -2.60
CA ILE A 155 7.22 30.49 -2.99
C ILE A 155 8.55 29.88 -3.45
N PRO A 156 8.98 28.72 -2.90
CA PRO A 156 10.21 28.06 -3.33
C PRO A 156 10.24 27.75 -4.82
N GLN A 157 11.43 27.77 -5.42
CA GLN A 157 11.56 27.45 -6.84
C GLN A 157 11.33 25.95 -7.10
N LEU A 158 10.47 25.68 -8.08
CA LEU A 158 10.15 24.33 -8.55
C LEU A 158 11.34 23.75 -9.32
N ILE A 159 11.93 22.65 -8.82
CA ILE A 159 12.92 21.86 -9.58
C ILE A 159 12.20 20.65 -10.16
N CYS A 160 11.79 20.78 -11.42
CA CYS A 160 11.18 19.69 -12.17
C CYS A 160 12.28 18.79 -12.76
N PRO A 161 12.15 17.46 -12.70
CA PRO A 161 13.06 16.57 -13.43
C PRO A 161 13.02 16.93 -14.93
N ALA A 162 14.17 17.27 -15.52
CA ALA A 162 14.24 17.61 -16.92
C ALA A 162 13.81 16.41 -17.78
N VAL A 163 12.84 16.64 -18.66
CA VAL A 163 12.21 15.64 -19.53
C VAL A 163 13.23 15.17 -20.58
N ASN A 164 13.87 14.03 -20.36
CA ASN A 164 14.52 13.23 -21.42
C ASN A 164 13.53 12.19 -22.01
N SER A 165 12.23 12.43 -21.93
CA SER A 165 11.20 11.59 -22.56
C SER A 165 10.62 12.28 -23.79
N THR A 166 10.43 11.53 -24.86
CA THR A 166 9.97 12.00 -26.18
C THR A 166 8.48 12.38 -26.23
N TYR A 167 7.87 12.75 -25.11
CA TYR A 167 6.47 13.19 -25.07
C TYR A 167 6.40 14.71 -25.18
N SER A 168 6.00 15.16 -26.36
CA SER A 168 5.67 16.55 -26.67
C SER A 168 4.44 16.99 -25.87
N GLY A 169 4.64 17.92 -24.94
CA GLY A 169 3.58 18.63 -24.25
C GLY A 169 4.09 19.17 -22.92
N GLU A 170 3.91 20.46 -22.67
CA GLU A 170 4.14 21.11 -21.39
C GLU A 170 3.27 20.42 -20.31
N GLU A 171 3.77 19.36 -19.67
CA GLU A 171 3.29 19.04 -18.33
C GLU A 171 3.93 20.05 -17.38
N GLU A 172 3.30 21.23 -17.31
CA GLU A 172 3.55 22.22 -16.26
C GLU A 172 3.61 21.48 -14.92
N CYS A 173 4.69 21.69 -14.17
CA CYS A 173 4.74 21.28 -12.77
C CYS A 173 3.60 21.97 -12.02
N SER A 174 2.49 21.26 -11.94
CA SER A 174 1.29 21.71 -11.26
C SER A 174 1.26 21.11 -9.87
N PHE A 175 0.86 21.90 -8.88
CA PHE A 175 0.67 21.47 -7.49
C PHE A 175 -0.56 20.56 -7.37
N LYS A 176 -0.51 19.40 -8.01
CA LYS A 176 -1.54 18.37 -7.98
C LYS A 176 -0.92 17.20 -7.23
N GLY A 177 -1.34 17.01 -5.98
CA GLY A 177 -1.00 15.78 -5.25
C GLY A 177 -1.49 14.56 -6.03
N THR A 178 -0.92 13.39 -5.75
CA THR A 178 -1.35 12.14 -6.39
C THR A 178 -2.48 11.52 -5.57
N HIS A 179 -3.57 11.12 -6.22
CA HIS A 179 -4.67 10.46 -5.54
C HIS A 179 -4.35 8.98 -5.24
N ARG A 180 -4.91 8.41 -4.16
CA ARG A 180 -4.77 6.98 -3.80
C ARG A 180 -5.01 6.02 -4.95
N ILE A 181 -6.01 6.29 -5.80
CA ILE A 181 -6.31 5.44 -6.97
C ILE A 181 -5.17 5.44 -8.00
N GLN A 182 -4.49 6.57 -8.18
CA GLN A 182 -3.34 6.68 -9.08
C GLN A 182 -2.11 6.00 -8.46
N LEU A 183 -1.89 6.16 -7.15
CA LEU A 183 -0.83 5.47 -6.43
C LEU A 183 -1.00 3.96 -6.45
N MET A 184 -2.21 3.46 -6.16
CA MET A 184 -2.49 2.03 -6.19
C MET A 184 -2.36 1.46 -7.61
N LYS A 185 -2.75 2.24 -8.63
CA LYS A 185 -2.55 1.85 -10.02
C LYS A 185 -1.05 1.72 -10.34
N HIS A 186 -0.23 2.71 -9.96
CA HIS A 186 1.23 2.69 -10.12
C HIS A 186 1.87 1.50 -9.38
N GLU A 187 1.48 1.29 -8.12
CA GLU A 187 1.90 0.16 -7.29
C GLU A 187 1.62 -1.19 -7.98
N ILE A 188 0.41 -1.41 -8.51
CA ILE A 188 -0.01 -2.69 -9.11
C ILE A 188 0.57 -2.90 -10.51
N GLU A 189 0.57 -1.87 -11.36
CA GLU A 189 0.94 -2.00 -12.78
C GLU A 189 2.46 -1.99 -12.97
N ASP A 190 3.20 -1.17 -12.21
CA ASP A 190 4.63 -0.93 -12.44
C ASP A 190 5.54 -1.76 -11.52
N ASN A 191 4.98 -2.49 -10.56
CA ASN A 191 5.75 -3.29 -9.61
C ASN A 191 5.30 -4.75 -9.54
N VAL A 192 5.97 -5.61 -10.31
CA VAL A 192 5.69 -7.06 -10.38
C VAL A 192 5.83 -7.81 -9.06
N LEU A 193 6.59 -7.26 -8.11
CA LEU A 193 6.81 -7.81 -6.76
C LEU A 193 5.78 -7.33 -5.73
N SER A 194 4.91 -6.39 -6.11
CA SER A 194 3.84 -5.92 -5.23
C SER A 194 2.69 -6.93 -5.18
N TYR A 195 2.27 -7.22 -3.96
CA TYR A 195 1.07 -7.98 -3.61
C TYR A 195 -0.09 -7.06 -3.21
N SER A 196 0.09 -5.74 -3.31
CA SER A 196 -0.99 -4.78 -3.11
C SER A 196 -2.11 -4.99 -4.11
N SER A 197 -3.34 -4.70 -3.69
CA SER A 197 -4.51 -4.79 -4.54
C SER A 197 -5.50 -3.68 -4.24
N ASN A 198 -6.31 -3.35 -5.24
CA ASN A 198 -7.55 -2.62 -4.99
C ASN A 198 -8.49 -3.49 -4.15
N GLY A 199 -9.22 -2.85 -3.26
CA GLY A 199 -10.34 -3.47 -2.58
C GLY A 199 -11.62 -3.52 -3.41
N PRO A 200 -12.68 -4.12 -2.84
CA PRO A 200 -14.01 -4.12 -3.45
C PRO A 200 -14.47 -2.70 -3.75
N LYS A 201 -15.08 -2.50 -4.92
CA LYS A 201 -15.53 -1.17 -5.38
C LYS A 201 -16.59 -0.57 -4.46
N GLU A 202 -17.32 -1.42 -3.76
CA GLU A 202 -18.37 -1.07 -2.81
C GLU A 202 -17.82 -0.41 -1.54
N LEU A 203 -16.51 -0.53 -1.28
CA LEU A 203 -15.84 0.11 -0.14
C LEU A 203 -15.35 1.53 -0.46
N TRP A 204 -15.60 2.04 -1.67
CA TRP A 204 -15.26 3.41 -2.05
C TRP A 204 -15.81 4.42 -1.02
N PRO A 205 -15.05 5.45 -0.60
CA PRO A 205 -13.79 5.96 -1.19
C PRO A 205 -12.51 5.23 -0.80
N SER A 206 -12.60 4.20 0.02
CA SER A 206 -11.46 3.44 0.53
C SER A 206 -10.85 2.53 -0.55
N ILE A 207 -9.51 2.52 -0.70
CA ILE A 207 -8.84 1.88 -1.85
C ILE A 207 -8.08 0.62 -1.45
N SER A 208 -7.15 0.70 -0.49
CA SER A 208 -6.26 -0.41 -0.13
C SER A 208 -6.90 -1.34 0.91
N ASN A 209 -8.00 -2.00 0.53
CA ASN A 209 -8.71 -2.99 1.35
C ASN A 209 -8.64 -4.38 0.75
N TYR A 210 -7.78 -5.25 1.28
CA TYR A 210 -7.62 -6.58 0.72
C TYR A 210 -7.08 -7.55 1.76
N VAL A 211 -7.07 -8.84 1.41
CA VAL A 211 -6.53 -9.89 2.25
C VAL A 211 -5.51 -10.69 1.45
N LEU A 212 -4.37 -10.97 2.06
CA LEU A 212 -3.35 -11.87 1.52
C LEU A 212 -3.32 -13.14 2.35
N GLN A 213 -3.02 -14.25 1.68
CA GLN A 213 -2.81 -15.54 2.32
C GLN A 213 -1.32 -15.85 2.32
N VAL A 214 -0.77 -16.16 3.49
CA VAL A 214 0.52 -16.82 3.60
C VAL A 214 0.26 -18.31 3.75
N SER A 215 0.78 -19.11 2.82
CA SER A 215 0.58 -20.55 2.74
C SER A 215 1.81 -21.32 3.22
N SER A 216 1.58 -22.54 3.67
CA SER A 216 2.64 -23.48 4.05
C SER A 216 3.59 -23.74 2.86
N SER A 217 4.83 -24.13 3.17
CA SER A 217 5.79 -24.51 2.15
C SER A 217 5.36 -25.73 1.32
N ASP A 218 4.58 -26.66 1.88
CA ASP A 218 4.20 -27.92 1.24
C ASP A 218 2.95 -27.82 0.35
N ASP A 219 2.02 -26.92 0.67
CA ASP A 219 0.76 -26.76 -0.06
C ASP A 219 0.34 -25.28 -0.14
N PRO A 220 0.35 -24.68 -1.35
CA PRO A 220 -0.14 -23.32 -1.58
C PRO A 220 -1.60 -23.10 -1.16
N LYS A 221 -2.40 -24.16 -1.02
CA LYS A 221 -3.80 -24.09 -0.57
C LYS A 221 -3.96 -24.22 0.95
N SER A 222 -2.90 -24.50 1.69
CA SER A 222 -2.91 -24.62 3.15
C SER A 222 -2.52 -23.28 3.79
N PRO A 223 -3.48 -22.45 4.23
CA PRO A 223 -3.20 -21.16 4.85
C PRO A 223 -2.56 -21.32 6.23
N VAL A 224 -1.49 -20.57 6.47
CA VAL A 224 -0.82 -20.47 7.78
C VAL A 224 -1.21 -19.18 8.50
N VAL A 225 -1.36 -18.08 7.76
CA VAL A 225 -1.85 -16.80 8.31
C VAL A 225 -2.54 -15.99 7.21
N PHE A 226 -3.60 -15.26 7.58
CA PHE A 226 -4.21 -14.25 6.72
C PHE A 226 -3.78 -12.84 7.14
N LEU A 227 -3.40 -12.02 6.17
CA LEU A 227 -2.99 -10.63 6.36
C LEU A 227 -4.08 -9.72 5.78
N TYR A 228 -4.86 -9.08 6.65
CA TYR A 228 -5.89 -8.12 6.26
C TYR A 228 -5.30 -6.71 6.25
N PHE A 229 -5.51 -6.01 5.15
CA PHE A 229 -5.18 -4.61 4.98
C PHE A 229 -6.50 -3.83 4.94
N LEU A 230 -6.67 -2.90 5.87
CA LEU A 230 -7.84 -2.03 5.93
C LEU A 230 -7.40 -0.58 5.81
N ASP A 231 -7.98 0.12 4.84
CA ASP A 231 -7.66 1.51 4.60
C ASP A 231 -8.46 2.41 5.55
N SER A 232 -7.77 2.91 6.58
CA SER A 232 -8.31 3.77 7.64
C SER A 232 -8.61 5.21 7.21
N GLY A 233 -8.38 5.55 5.94
CA GLY A 233 -8.73 6.85 5.40
C GLY A 233 -7.81 8.00 5.81
N GLY A 234 -8.39 9.20 5.84
CA GLY A 234 -7.63 10.45 5.85
C GLY A 234 -7.32 10.98 4.45
N GLY A 235 -6.53 12.06 4.41
CA GLY A 235 -6.20 12.77 3.18
C GLY A 235 -7.44 13.32 2.48
N SER A 236 -7.90 12.63 1.44
CA SER A 236 -9.07 13.02 0.66
C SER A 236 -10.43 12.62 1.25
N TYR A 237 -10.48 11.78 2.29
CA TYR A 237 -11.73 11.38 2.96
C TYR A 237 -11.57 11.18 4.48
N PRO A 238 -12.66 10.96 5.26
CA PRO A 238 -12.58 10.85 6.71
C PRO A 238 -11.64 9.74 7.21
N GLU A 239 -10.98 10.00 8.35
CA GLU A 239 -10.08 9.07 9.06
C GLU A 239 -10.92 8.06 9.86
N VAL A 240 -11.49 7.07 9.16
CA VAL A 240 -12.37 6.05 9.74
C VAL A 240 -12.19 4.72 9.02
N ILE A 241 -12.34 3.63 9.78
CA ILE A 241 -12.77 2.34 9.21
C ILE A 241 -14.30 2.36 9.17
N SER A 242 -14.88 2.35 7.98
CA SER A 242 -16.33 2.43 7.79
C SER A 242 -17.06 1.16 8.25
N SER A 243 -18.36 1.27 8.51
CA SER A 243 -19.21 0.11 8.79
C SER A 243 -19.27 -0.87 7.60
N ALA A 244 -19.14 -0.37 6.36
CA ALA A 244 -19.04 -1.21 5.16
C ALA A 244 -17.74 -2.03 5.15
N GLN A 245 -16.60 -1.44 5.53
CA GLN A 245 -15.34 -2.18 5.68
C GLN A 245 -15.42 -3.20 6.83
N ALA A 246 -16.07 -2.85 7.93
CA ALA A 246 -16.29 -3.77 9.06
C ALA A 246 -17.15 -4.98 8.64
N GLU A 247 -18.26 -4.74 7.93
CA GLU A 247 -19.11 -5.82 7.41
C GLU A 247 -18.38 -6.65 6.35
N TRP A 248 -17.60 -6.03 5.47
CA TRP A 248 -16.75 -6.74 4.51
C TRP A 248 -15.74 -7.65 5.22
N PHE A 249 -15.03 -7.14 6.23
CA PHE A 249 -14.09 -7.93 7.02
C PHE A 249 -14.81 -9.13 7.64
N LYS A 250 -15.96 -8.92 8.28
CA LYS A 250 -16.76 -10.00 8.85
C LYS A 250 -17.10 -11.07 7.82
N GLN A 251 -17.75 -10.68 6.72
CA GLN A 251 -18.14 -11.61 5.65
C GLN A 251 -16.95 -12.35 5.07
N LYS A 252 -15.85 -11.63 4.78
CA LYS A 252 -14.66 -12.23 4.18
C LYS A 252 -13.98 -13.21 5.13
N SER A 253 -13.92 -12.87 6.42
CA SER A 253 -13.32 -13.72 7.45
C SER A 253 -14.14 -14.98 7.73
N GLU A 254 -15.48 -14.89 7.66
CA GLU A 254 -16.39 -16.04 7.73
C GLU A 254 -16.32 -16.90 6.46
N GLU A 255 -16.06 -16.31 5.30
CA GLU A 255 -15.90 -17.01 4.02
C GLU A 255 -14.60 -17.84 3.99
N ILE A 256 -13.46 -17.23 4.33
CA ILE A 256 -12.13 -17.86 4.13
C ILE A 256 -11.59 -18.58 5.37
N ASN A 257 -12.14 -18.28 6.55
CA ASN A 257 -11.71 -18.84 7.84
C ASN A 257 -12.93 -19.01 8.79
N PRO A 258 -13.93 -19.80 8.39
CA PRO A 258 -15.23 -19.90 9.08
C PRO A 258 -15.13 -20.37 10.53
N ASP A 259 -14.13 -21.21 10.84
CA ASP A 259 -13.90 -21.78 12.16
C ASP A 259 -12.83 -21.04 12.97
N SER A 260 -12.30 -19.93 12.44
CA SER A 260 -11.26 -19.11 13.09
C SER A 260 -10.02 -19.93 13.50
N ARG A 261 -9.68 -20.98 12.73
CA ARG A 261 -8.53 -21.84 13.02
C ARG A 261 -7.21 -21.22 12.58
N VAL A 262 -7.23 -20.50 11.47
CA VAL A 262 -6.05 -19.84 10.94
C VAL A 262 -5.89 -18.49 11.64
N PRO A 263 -4.70 -18.13 12.14
CA PRO A 263 -4.40 -16.81 12.66
C PRO A 263 -4.64 -15.71 11.62
N GLU A 264 -5.10 -14.54 12.07
CA GLU A 264 -5.39 -13.40 11.20
C GLU A 264 -4.71 -12.15 11.75
N LEU A 265 -3.88 -11.51 10.95
CA LEU A 265 -3.26 -10.24 11.26
C LEU A 265 -4.01 -9.13 10.55
N ILE A 266 -4.21 -8.02 11.23
CA ILE A 266 -4.90 -6.87 10.65
C ILE A 266 -4.00 -5.65 10.73
N PHE A 267 -3.82 -5.03 9.58
CA PHE A 267 -2.99 -3.86 9.34
C PHE A 267 -3.88 -2.70 8.88
N TRP A 268 -3.80 -1.59 9.59
CA TRP A 268 -4.30 -0.30 9.14
C TRP A 268 -3.43 0.80 9.76
N HIS A 269 -3.45 1.97 9.15
CA HIS A 269 -2.57 3.07 9.53
C HIS A 269 -3.09 3.79 10.79
N ILE A 270 -4.25 4.44 10.72
CA ILE A 270 -4.74 5.30 11.82
C ILE A 270 -5.35 4.46 12.95
N PRO A 271 -4.84 4.54 14.19
CA PRO A 271 -5.35 3.74 15.31
C PRO A 271 -6.83 4.05 15.59
N SER A 272 -7.56 3.05 16.08
CA SER A 272 -9.00 3.23 16.35
C SER A 272 -9.26 4.26 17.45
N HIS A 273 -10.47 4.82 17.49
CA HIS A 273 -10.86 5.78 18.52
C HIS A 273 -10.70 5.21 19.95
N ALA A 274 -10.78 3.88 20.11
CA ALA A 274 -10.54 3.21 21.38
C ALA A 274 -9.12 3.48 21.95
N TYR A 275 -8.12 3.72 21.09
CA TYR A 275 -6.75 4.03 21.51
C TYR A 275 -6.66 5.32 22.31
N ASN A 276 -7.53 6.31 22.06
CA ASN A 276 -7.55 7.55 22.85
C ASN A 276 -7.77 7.29 24.35
N ASN A 277 -8.50 6.22 24.70
CA ASN A 277 -8.84 5.91 26.09
C ASN A 277 -7.71 5.15 26.81
N VAL A 278 -6.82 4.48 26.08
CA VAL A 278 -5.71 3.69 26.63
C VAL A 278 -4.36 4.36 26.44
N ALA A 279 -4.32 5.41 25.62
CA ALA A 279 -3.15 6.22 25.42
C ALA A 279 -2.66 6.81 26.76
N PRO A 280 -1.34 6.80 27.01
CA PRO A 280 -0.82 7.32 28.27
C PRO A 280 -1.07 8.82 28.38
N GLY A 281 -1.87 9.24 29.37
CA GLY A 281 -2.13 10.66 29.65
C GLY A 281 -0.96 11.41 30.32
N PHE A 282 0.12 10.69 30.67
CA PHE A 282 1.30 11.23 31.33
C PHE A 282 2.57 10.65 30.71
N GLY A 283 3.68 11.38 30.82
CA GLY A 283 4.93 10.99 30.18
C GLY A 283 5.44 9.63 30.63
N ILE A 284 5.52 8.67 29.70
CA ILE A 284 6.11 7.37 29.94
C ILE A 284 7.63 7.49 29.98
N HIS A 285 8.19 7.11 31.12
CA HIS A 285 9.64 6.93 31.28
C HIS A 285 10.01 5.51 30.83
N GLN A 286 11.28 5.29 30.49
CA GLN A 286 11.83 4.05 29.91
C GLN A 286 11.09 2.73 30.23
N PRO A 287 10.97 1.80 29.25
CA PRO A 287 11.87 1.61 28.10
C PRO A 287 11.37 2.18 26.77
N CYS A 288 10.46 3.15 26.81
CA CYS A 288 9.85 3.68 25.59
C CYS A 288 10.78 4.63 24.83
N VAL A 289 10.97 4.36 23.55
CA VAL A 289 11.80 5.14 22.62
C VAL A 289 10.87 5.86 21.66
N GLY A 290 11.09 7.16 21.46
CA GLY A 290 10.34 8.01 20.53
C GLY A 290 9.63 9.23 21.14
N LEU A 291 8.60 9.78 20.49
CA LEU A 291 7.92 11.04 20.86
C LEU A 291 6.68 10.92 21.78
N ILE A 292 6.55 9.88 22.62
CA ILE A 292 5.32 9.60 23.40
C ILE A 292 5.00 10.57 24.49
N ASN A 293 6.03 11.29 24.88
CA ASN A 293 5.92 12.34 25.86
C ASN A 293 5.78 13.71 25.21
N LYS A 294 5.74 13.77 23.87
CA LYS A 294 5.83 15.01 23.07
C LYS A 294 4.67 15.16 22.09
N GLU A 295 3.98 14.07 21.74
CA GLU A 295 2.90 14.08 20.76
C GLU A 295 1.66 13.36 21.29
N SER A 296 0.49 13.87 20.91
CA SER A 296 -0.81 13.28 21.22
C SER A 296 -1.18 12.25 20.16
N VAL A 297 -1.94 11.22 20.54
CA VAL A 297 -2.43 10.20 19.60
C VAL A 297 -3.37 10.83 18.58
N ALA A 298 -3.09 10.66 17.29
CA ALA A 298 -4.06 10.87 16.23
C ALA A 298 -4.80 9.55 16.00
N TYR A 299 -6.08 9.51 16.36
CA TYR A 299 -6.95 8.35 16.26
C TYR A 299 -8.10 8.62 15.30
N GLN A 300 -8.74 7.55 14.82
CA GLN A 300 -9.88 7.63 13.91
C GLN A 300 -10.99 8.54 14.47
N LYS A 301 -11.63 9.32 13.58
CA LYS A 301 -12.68 10.29 13.91
C LYS A 301 -13.92 9.66 14.53
N ALA A 302 -14.15 8.38 14.30
CA ALA A 302 -15.27 7.61 14.85
C ALA A 302 -14.92 6.12 14.94
N GLU A 303 -15.57 5.42 15.88
CA GLU A 303 -15.60 3.95 15.93
C GLU A 303 -16.90 3.46 15.28
N LEU A 304 -16.79 2.66 14.21
CA LEU A 304 -17.93 2.21 13.41
C LEU A 304 -18.11 0.69 13.43
N GLY A 305 -17.68 0.05 14.51
CA GLY A 305 -17.99 -1.35 14.84
C GLY A 305 -16.91 -2.35 14.45
N ILE A 306 -15.77 -1.91 13.89
CA ILE A 306 -14.67 -2.83 13.60
C ILE A 306 -14.13 -3.44 14.90
N MET A 307 -13.88 -2.64 15.94
CA MET A 307 -13.32 -3.14 17.20
C MET A 307 -14.22 -4.20 17.87
N ASP A 308 -15.54 -4.04 17.78
CA ASP A 308 -16.51 -5.02 18.31
C ASP A 308 -16.42 -6.37 17.60
N LEU A 309 -16.10 -6.38 16.29
CA LEU A 309 -15.89 -7.60 15.53
C LEU A 309 -14.58 -8.27 15.92
N LEU A 310 -13.52 -7.49 16.07
CA LEU A 310 -12.19 -8.02 16.37
C LEU A 310 -12.14 -8.67 17.75
N VAL A 311 -12.76 -8.06 18.76
CA VAL A 311 -12.86 -8.63 20.12
C VAL A 311 -13.60 -9.97 20.13
N LYS A 312 -14.55 -10.17 19.22
CA LYS A 312 -15.35 -11.41 19.13
C LYS A 312 -14.68 -12.51 18.32
N ARG A 313 -13.59 -12.21 17.59
CA ARG A 313 -12.97 -13.13 16.65
C ARG A 313 -11.62 -13.63 17.19
N PRO A 314 -11.55 -14.87 17.71
CA PRO A 314 -10.38 -15.35 18.47
C PRO A 314 -9.11 -15.54 17.63
N SER A 315 -9.25 -15.74 16.31
CA SER A 315 -8.13 -15.82 15.35
C SER A 315 -7.41 -14.49 15.15
N VAL A 316 -8.08 -13.37 15.43
CA VAL A 316 -7.52 -12.05 15.17
C VAL A 316 -6.42 -11.73 16.17
N LYS A 317 -5.27 -11.32 15.61
CA LYS A 317 -4.22 -10.59 16.29
C LYS A 317 -4.11 -9.23 15.61
N ILE A 318 -4.41 -8.18 16.36
CA ILE A 318 -4.43 -6.83 15.81
C ILE A 318 -3.01 -6.28 15.85
N HIS A 319 -2.57 -5.70 14.73
CA HIS A 319 -1.38 -4.86 14.71
C HIS A 319 -1.73 -3.50 14.10
N THR A 320 -2.09 -2.55 14.98
CA THR A 320 -2.19 -1.14 14.61
C THR A 320 -0.88 -0.45 14.94
N TYR A 321 -0.32 0.30 13.99
CA TYR A 321 0.70 1.27 14.34
C TYR A 321 0.05 2.48 15.01
N ILE A 322 0.71 3.02 16.02
CA ILE A 322 0.22 4.22 16.73
C ILE A 322 0.95 5.41 16.09
N THR A 323 0.38 5.88 14.98
CA THR A 323 0.97 6.74 13.94
C THR A 323 1.16 8.21 14.31
N TYR A 324 1.07 8.57 15.58
CA TYR A 324 1.30 9.97 15.99
C TYR A 324 2.08 10.13 17.28
N ILE A 325 2.70 9.04 17.71
CA ILE A 325 3.50 9.03 18.92
C ILE A 325 4.96 8.73 18.56
N HIS A 326 5.24 8.26 17.35
CA HIS A 326 6.59 7.89 16.92
C HIS A 326 7.27 6.96 17.95
N VAL A 327 6.57 5.96 18.54
CA VAL A 327 7.03 5.28 19.78
C VAL A 327 6.91 3.78 19.88
N ARG A 328 7.92 3.20 20.56
CA ARG A 328 7.85 1.93 21.29
C ARG A 328 7.19 2.11 22.66
N CYS A 329 5.91 1.82 22.84
CA CYS A 329 5.31 1.71 24.17
C CYS A 329 4.02 0.88 24.09
N LEU A 330 3.92 -0.14 24.94
CA LEU A 330 2.81 -1.11 25.00
C LEU A 330 2.55 -1.85 23.69
N LEU A 331 3.36 -2.86 23.38
CA LEU A 331 2.94 -4.11 22.70
C LEU A 331 4.04 -5.19 22.71
N SER A 332 4.94 -5.18 23.69
CA SER A 332 5.94 -6.25 23.86
C SER A 332 5.34 -7.36 24.72
N ARG A 333 5.09 -8.52 24.08
CA ARG A 333 4.53 -9.80 24.59
C ARG A 333 3.02 -9.97 24.45
N LEU A 334 2.52 -10.08 23.22
CA LEU A 334 1.39 -10.97 22.93
C LEU A 334 1.98 -12.35 22.61
N TYR A 335 2.09 -13.24 23.60
CA TYR A 335 2.34 -14.66 23.37
C TYR A 335 1.05 -15.29 22.88
N LEU A 336 0.93 -15.53 21.58
CA LEU A 336 -0.03 -16.47 20.99
C LEU A 336 0.43 -16.69 19.54
N LEU A 337 1.11 -17.83 19.32
CA LEU A 337 2.11 -18.12 18.27
C LEU A 337 3.46 -17.47 18.62
N ASP A 338 4.60 -18.07 18.26
CA ASP A 338 5.96 -17.56 18.51
C ASP A 338 6.25 -16.27 17.69
N ILE A 339 5.38 -15.27 17.77
CA ILE A 339 5.55 -13.95 17.18
C ILE A 339 6.44 -13.14 18.13
N THR A 340 7.75 -13.19 17.90
CA THR A 340 8.75 -12.40 18.64
C THR A 340 9.03 -11.08 17.94
N MET A 341 8.36 -10.00 18.35
CA MET A 341 8.63 -8.68 17.79
C MET A 341 9.93 -8.08 18.33
N ASP A 342 10.94 -7.94 17.48
CA ASP A 342 12.19 -7.24 17.78
C ASP A 342 12.33 -5.94 16.98
N TRP A 343 12.63 -4.85 17.70
CA TRP A 343 12.85 -3.52 17.13
C TRP A 343 14.34 -3.27 16.93
N THR A 344 14.77 -2.95 15.72
CA THR A 344 16.19 -2.80 15.37
C THR A 344 16.66 -1.34 15.17
N GLY A 345 15.77 -0.34 15.15
CA GLY A 345 16.20 1.06 15.05
C GLY A 345 15.08 2.10 15.09
N ALA A 346 15.46 3.38 15.18
CA ALA A 346 14.63 4.55 14.92
C ALA A 346 15.57 5.70 14.50
N ALA A 347 15.24 6.46 13.46
CA ALA A 347 15.99 7.66 13.11
C ALA A 347 15.41 8.87 13.88
N PRO A 348 16.16 9.51 14.81
CA PRO A 348 15.68 10.73 15.44
C PRO A 348 15.73 11.87 14.44
N ILE A 349 14.58 12.28 13.93
CA ILE A 349 14.47 13.48 13.11
C ILE A 349 14.10 14.64 14.05
N ARG A 350 15.06 15.56 14.26
CA ARG A 350 14.79 16.74 15.09
C ARG A 350 13.93 17.75 14.31
N ASN A 351 12.80 18.09 14.93
CA ASN A 351 11.96 19.29 14.80
C ASN A 351 10.68 19.28 13.95
N SER A 352 10.37 18.34 13.07
CA SER A 352 9.00 18.12 12.52
C SER A 352 9.01 16.81 11.72
N GLY A 353 8.26 15.77 12.12
CA GLY A 353 8.20 14.48 11.41
C GLY A 353 9.37 13.54 11.74
N SER A 354 9.11 12.33 12.26
CA SER A 354 10.13 11.30 12.48
C SER A 354 9.79 10.08 11.63
N ALA A 355 10.71 9.60 10.79
CA ALA A 355 10.52 8.32 10.12
C ALA A 355 10.59 7.18 11.15
N LEU A 356 9.48 6.50 11.39
CA LEU A 356 9.41 5.42 12.39
C LEU A 356 9.54 4.04 11.75
N LEU A 357 10.77 3.53 11.74
CA LEU A 357 11.09 2.21 11.21
C LEU A 357 11.05 1.16 12.33
N GLY A 358 10.04 0.30 12.35
CA GLY A 358 9.95 -0.82 13.28
C GLY A 358 9.81 -2.13 12.53
N ILE A 359 10.68 -3.09 12.79
CA ILE A 359 10.51 -4.43 12.22
C ILE A 359 9.54 -5.21 13.11
N LEU A 360 8.52 -5.82 12.49
CA LEU A 360 7.80 -6.91 13.13
C LEU A 360 8.44 -8.22 12.70
N VAL A 361 9.47 -8.70 13.39
CA VAL A 361 9.98 -10.05 13.10
C VAL A 361 8.90 -11.07 13.49
N MET A 362 8.01 -11.40 12.55
CA MET A 362 7.14 -12.55 12.72
C MET A 362 7.99 -13.79 12.52
N VAL A 363 7.92 -14.71 13.46
CA VAL A 363 8.44 -16.07 13.31
C VAL A 363 7.20 -16.96 13.28
N ALA A 364 6.56 -17.03 12.11
CA ALA A 364 5.55 -18.09 11.90
C ALA A 364 6.32 -19.40 11.72
N MET A 365 6.28 -20.29 12.71
CA MET A 365 6.84 -21.64 12.61
C MET A 365 5.76 -22.60 12.12
N GLU A 366 6.11 -23.51 11.21
CA GLU A 366 5.20 -24.53 10.66
C GLU A 366 4.76 -25.60 11.69
N THR A 367 5.30 -25.58 12.92
CA THR A 367 5.06 -26.63 13.91
C THR A 367 3.75 -26.44 14.67
N GLY A 368 2.89 -27.46 14.59
CA GLY A 368 1.68 -27.61 15.38
C GLY A 368 1.95 -27.64 16.89
N LEU A 369 0.90 -27.30 17.64
CA LEU A 369 0.82 -27.04 19.09
C LEU A 369 1.31 -28.13 20.07
N GLU A 370 2.09 -29.13 19.67
CA GLU A 370 2.41 -30.29 20.54
C GLU A 370 3.82 -30.32 21.17
N GLU A 371 4.74 -29.39 20.88
CA GLU A 371 6.15 -29.54 21.33
C GLU A 371 6.81 -28.37 22.11
N LEU A 372 6.04 -27.50 22.77
CA LEU A 372 6.62 -26.47 23.65
C LEU A 372 6.06 -26.50 25.07
N GLU A 373 6.24 -27.63 25.77
CA GLU A 373 6.40 -27.63 27.23
C GLU A 373 7.91 -27.65 27.55
N LEU A 374 8.45 -26.54 28.07
CA LEU A 374 9.45 -26.46 29.15
C LEU A 374 9.82 -25.02 29.52
#